data_AF-C2FYE1-F1
#
_entry.id   AF-C2FYE1-F1
#
_cell.length_a   1.000
_cell.length_b   1.000
_cell.length_c   1.000
_cell.angle_alpha   90.00
_cell.angle_beta   90.00
_cell.angle_gamma   90.00
#
_symmetry.space_group_name_H-M   'P 1'
#
loop_
_entity.id
_entity.type
_entity.pdbx_description
1 polymer ?
#
loop_
_entity_poly.entity_id
_entity_poly.type
_entity_poly.pdbx_seq_one_letter_code
_entity_poly.pdbx_strand_id
1 'polypeptide(L)'
;MKTKAEFQRILKPEGHIVLVWNQRSPEDEFQRAYEEFLVKHIPEYQTVTQKNITDEHIHEFFVPKDIRKFSLPNQQTFDLKAFFGRVKSSSYFPNEESESKRLYEGLRELFDEYAIDKRLVFNYQTDIYIA
;
A
#
# COMPACT_ATOMS: atom_id res chain seq x y z
N MET A 1 8.54 -20.97 11.53
CA MET A 1 7.40 -20.32 10.84
C MET A 1 7.21 -20.95 9.45
N LYS A 2 5.99 -21.32 9.06
CA LYS A 2 5.72 -22.12 7.83
C LYS A 2 6.22 -21.45 6.54
N THR A 3 6.00 -20.13 6.37
CA THR A 3 6.42 -19.38 5.18
C THR A 3 7.93 -19.43 4.94
N LYS A 4 8.74 -19.29 6.00
CA LYS A 4 10.21 -19.35 5.91
C LYS A 4 10.70 -20.72 5.43
N ALA A 5 10.10 -21.80 5.95
CA ALA A 5 10.41 -23.16 5.51
C ALA A 5 10.05 -23.37 4.03
N GLU A 6 8.91 -22.82 3.59
CA GLU A 6 8.50 -22.93 2.19
C GLU A 6 9.42 -22.14 1.25
N PHE A 7 9.85 -20.93 1.65
CA PHE A 7 10.85 -20.17 0.90
C PHE A 7 12.14 -20.96 0.73
N GLN A 8 12.66 -21.58 1.79
CA GLN A 8 13.85 -22.42 1.72
C GLN A 8 13.68 -23.64 0.81
N ARG A 9 12.48 -24.24 0.77
CA ARG A 9 12.18 -25.40 -0.07
C ARG A 9 12.21 -25.09 -1.56
N ILE A 10 11.74 -23.92 -1.96
CA ILE A 10 11.60 -23.53 -3.38
C ILE A 10 12.79 -22.73 -3.92
N LEU A 11 13.59 -22.12 -3.04
CA LEU A 11 14.72 -21.30 -3.44
C LEU A 11 15.83 -22.15 -4.06
N LYS A 12 16.34 -21.72 -5.21
CA LYS A 12 17.51 -22.33 -5.85
C LYS A 12 18.79 -21.97 -5.07
N PRO A 13 19.89 -22.73 -5.24
CA PRO A 13 21.21 -22.31 -4.78
C PRO A 13 21.50 -20.86 -5.21
N GLU A 14 22.04 -20.05 -4.32
CA GLU A 14 22.29 -18.61 -4.52
C GLU A 14 21.06 -17.75 -4.84
N GLY A 15 19.85 -18.27 -4.65
CA GLY A 15 18.62 -17.51 -4.84
C GLY A 15 18.43 -16.43 -3.77
N HIS A 16 17.79 -15.33 -4.17
CA HIS A 16 17.42 -14.24 -3.27
C HIS A 16 15.93 -14.26 -2.94
N ILE A 17 15.61 -13.83 -1.72
CA ILE A 17 14.23 -13.51 -1.32
C ILE A 17 14.14 -11.98 -1.27
N VAL A 18 13.15 -11.43 -1.98
CA VAL A 18 12.92 -9.99 -2.01
C VAL A 18 11.53 -9.70 -1.43
N LEU A 19 11.48 -8.88 -0.38
CA LEU A 19 10.23 -8.32 0.13
C LEU A 19 10.15 -6.85 -0.30
N VAL A 20 9.00 -6.45 -0.84
CA VAL A 20 8.79 -5.11 -1.40
C VAL A 20 7.49 -4.53 -0.86
N TRP A 21 7.56 -3.30 -0.36
CA TRP A 21 6.39 -2.53 0.05
C TRP A 21 6.36 -1.17 -0.64
N ASN A 22 5.18 -0.77 -1.12
CA ASN A 22 4.92 0.60 -1.57
C ASN A 22 4.20 1.33 -0.44
N GLN A 23 4.91 2.21 0.25
CA GLN A 23 4.37 3.05 1.32
C GLN A 23 3.89 4.36 0.72
N ARG A 24 2.64 4.73 0.98
CA ARG A 24 2.11 6.04 0.58
C ARG A 24 2.90 7.14 1.30
N SER A 25 3.29 8.18 0.57
CA SER A 25 3.82 9.41 1.17
C SER A 25 2.81 10.05 2.15
N PRO A 26 3.17 10.24 3.44
CA PRO A 26 2.37 11.00 4.39
C PRO A 26 2.56 12.52 4.24
N GLU A 27 3.55 12.96 3.46
CA GLU A 27 3.84 14.38 3.24
C GLU A 27 3.05 14.97 2.07
N ASP A 28 2.45 14.11 1.24
CA ASP A 28 1.64 14.53 0.09
C ASP A 28 0.23 14.94 0.55
N GLU A 29 -0.18 16.17 0.18
CA GLU A 29 -1.43 16.79 0.66
C GLU A 29 -2.66 15.97 0.28
N PHE A 30 -2.75 15.53 -0.98
CA PHE A 30 -3.84 14.69 -1.44
C PHE A 30 -3.86 13.36 -0.68
N GLN A 31 -2.72 12.72 -0.49
CA GLN A 31 -2.67 11.43 0.21
C GLN A 31 -3.00 11.54 1.69
N ARG A 32 -2.70 12.67 2.33
CA ARG A 32 -3.18 12.97 3.69
C ARG A 32 -4.69 13.09 3.73
N ALA A 33 -5.27 13.90 2.85
CA ALA A 33 -6.72 14.06 2.74
C ALA A 33 -7.42 12.72 2.43
N TYR A 34 -6.80 11.90 1.57
CA TYR A 34 -7.28 10.55 1.27
C TYR A 34 -7.21 9.63 2.50
N GLU A 35 -6.13 9.64 3.26
CA GLU A 35 -6.00 8.87 4.50
C GLU A 35 -7.07 9.28 5.53
N GLU A 36 -7.25 10.57 5.75
CA GLU A 36 -8.26 11.13 6.65
C GLU A 36 -9.68 10.71 6.22
N PHE A 37 -9.96 10.75 4.91
CA PHE A 37 -11.22 10.27 4.36
C PHE A 37 -11.45 8.79 4.66
N LEU A 38 -10.45 7.93 4.42
CA LEU A 38 -10.56 6.49 4.68
C LEU A 38 -10.80 6.21 6.17
N VAL A 39 -10.04 6.85 7.07
CA VAL A 39 -10.19 6.70 8.52
C VAL A 39 -11.58 7.13 8.98
N LYS A 40 -12.11 8.23 8.43
CA LYS A 40 -13.41 8.78 8.83
C LYS A 40 -14.59 7.95 8.32
N HIS A 41 -14.48 7.38 7.13
CA HIS A 41 -15.63 6.81 6.42
C HIS A 41 -15.63 5.29 6.32
N ILE A 42 -14.54 4.60 6.67
CA ILE A 42 -14.44 3.15 6.65
C ILE A 42 -14.05 2.68 8.07
N PRO A 43 -15.01 2.24 8.91
CA PRO A 43 -14.78 1.92 10.32
C PRO A 43 -13.67 0.88 10.56
N GLU A 44 -13.59 -0.15 9.72
CA GLU A 44 -12.63 -1.25 9.85
C GLU A 44 -11.25 -0.91 9.26
N TYR A 45 -11.11 0.26 8.61
CA TYR A 45 -9.91 0.62 7.86
C TYR A 45 -8.65 0.51 8.71
N GLN A 46 -8.65 1.12 9.91
CA GLN A 46 -7.50 1.08 10.80
C GLN A 46 -7.15 -0.34 11.23
N THR A 47 -8.14 -1.19 11.52
CA THR A 47 -7.91 -2.58 11.92
C THR A 47 -7.29 -3.41 10.79
N VAL A 48 -7.71 -3.18 9.54
CA VAL A 48 -7.22 -3.93 8.37
C VAL A 48 -5.83 -3.44 7.92
N THR A 49 -5.53 -2.16 8.10
CA THR A 49 -4.24 -1.57 7.71
C THR A 49 -3.17 -1.63 8.79
N GLN A 50 -3.53 -1.91 10.04
CA GLN A 50 -2.58 -2.08 11.15
C GLN A 50 -1.79 -3.40 11.02
N LYS A 51 -0.88 -3.44 10.04
CA LYS A 51 0.19 -4.43 9.94
C LYS A 51 1.48 -3.75 10.34
N ASN A 52 1.77 -3.76 11.65
CA ASN A 52 3.00 -3.23 12.22
C ASN A 52 4.19 -4.18 11.97
N ILE A 53 4.51 -4.44 10.69
CA ILE A 53 5.75 -5.10 10.32
C ILE A 53 6.84 -4.04 10.38
N THR A 54 7.81 -4.23 11.28
CA THR A 54 8.94 -3.32 11.46
C THR A 54 10.18 -3.91 10.79
N ASP A 55 11.21 -3.08 10.64
CA ASP A 55 12.50 -3.53 10.12
C ASP A 55 13.08 -4.67 10.97
N GLU A 56 12.87 -4.65 12.29
CA GLU A 56 13.31 -5.70 13.22
C GLU A 56 12.58 -7.02 12.97
N HIS A 57 11.27 -6.98 12.77
CA HIS A 57 10.49 -8.18 12.43
C HIS A 57 10.99 -8.81 11.11
N ILE A 58 11.36 -7.98 10.13
CA ILE A 58 11.93 -8.45 8.87
C ILE A 58 13.34 -9.02 9.11
N HIS A 59 14.16 -8.36 9.93
CA HIS A 59 15.49 -8.85 10.28
C HIS A 59 15.45 -10.24 10.92
N GLU A 60 14.64 -10.42 11.97
CA GLU A 60 14.44 -11.72 12.63
C GLU A 60 13.96 -12.81 11.67
N PHE A 61 13.10 -12.46 10.72
CA PHE A 61 12.60 -13.41 9.73
C PHE A 61 13.74 -14.06 8.94
N PHE A 62 14.77 -13.32 8.55
CA PHE A 62 15.83 -13.83 7.66
C PHE A 62 17.05 -14.41 8.37
N VAL A 63 17.20 -14.25 9.69
CA VAL A 63 18.30 -14.87 10.49
C VAL A 63 18.48 -16.35 10.12
N PRO A 64 19.71 -16.83 9.85
CA PRO A 64 21.00 -16.13 10.04
C PRO A 64 21.50 -15.37 8.80
N LYS A 65 20.69 -15.19 7.75
CA LYS A 65 21.11 -14.44 6.57
C LYS A 65 21.12 -12.93 6.85
N ASP A 66 22.10 -12.24 6.27
CA ASP A 66 22.13 -10.78 6.22
C ASP A 66 21.06 -10.24 5.26
N ILE A 67 20.50 -9.09 5.61
CA ILE A 67 19.52 -8.37 4.78
C ILE A 67 20.13 -7.04 4.36
N ARG A 68 19.91 -6.66 3.09
CA ARG A 68 20.10 -5.28 2.64
C ARG A 68 18.74 -4.62 2.45
N LYS A 69 18.57 -3.42 2.99
CA LYS A 69 17.41 -2.55 2.78
C LYS A 69 17.80 -1.38 1.88
N PHE A 70 16.95 -1.03 0.94
CA PHE A 70 17.04 0.22 0.20
C PHE A 70 15.64 0.76 -0.12
N SER A 71 15.55 2.07 -0.26
CA SER A 71 14.30 2.77 -0.54
C SER A 71 14.44 3.57 -1.83
N LEU A 72 13.41 3.51 -2.68
CA LEU A 72 13.39 4.22 -3.96
C LEU A 72 12.08 5.01 -4.09
N PRO A 73 12.10 6.22 -4.69
CA PRO A 73 10.86 6.92 -5.01
C PRO A 73 10.10 6.15 -6.08
N ASN A 74 8.78 6.09 -5.95
CA ASN A 74 7.87 5.52 -6.94
C ASN A 74 6.63 6.40 -7.07
N GLN A 75 5.99 6.38 -8.23
CA GLN A 75 4.82 7.20 -8.49
C GLN A 75 3.84 6.46 -9.39
N GLN A 76 2.55 6.66 -9.12
CA GLN A 76 1.47 6.24 -10.02
C GLN A 76 0.59 7.44 -10.34
N THR A 77 0.19 7.55 -11.60
CA THR A 77 -0.74 8.58 -12.06
C THR A 77 -2.05 7.94 -12.46
N PHE A 78 -3.16 8.50 -12.00
CA PHE A 78 -4.50 7.99 -12.22
C PHE A 78 -5.37 9.05 -12.89
N ASP A 79 -6.16 8.63 -13.88
CA ASP A 79 -7.42 9.32 -14.15
C ASP A 79 -8.48 8.85 -13.13
N LEU A 80 -9.66 9.44 -13.16
CA LEU A 80 -10.72 9.11 -12.21
C LEU A 80 -11.10 7.62 -12.23
N LYS A 81 -11.19 7.04 -13.43
CA LYS A 81 -11.58 5.63 -13.60
C LYS A 81 -10.52 4.71 -12.99
N ALA A 82 -9.24 5.00 -13.23
CA ALA A 82 -8.11 4.26 -12.69
C ALA A 82 -8.00 4.44 -11.17
N PHE A 83 -8.28 5.64 -10.65
CA PHE A 83 -8.33 5.91 -9.21
C PHE A 83 -9.40 5.07 -8.52
N PHE A 84 -10.62 5.03 -9.06
CA PHE A 84 -11.69 4.19 -8.54
C PHE A 84 -11.37 2.71 -8.62
N GLY A 85 -10.73 2.27 -9.71
CA GLY A 85 -10.22 0.89 -9.83
C GLY A 85 -9.23 0.54 -8.73
N ARG A 86 -8.27 1.45 -8.44
CA ARG A 86 -7.29 1.29 -7.36
C ARG A 86 -7.97 1.21 -5.99
N VAL A 87 -8.91 2.11 -5.71
CA VAL A 87 -9.70 2.11 -4.47
C VAL A 87 -10.43 0.78 -4.30
N LYS A 88 -11.18 0.33 -5.32
CA LYS A 88 -11.94 -0.92 -5.29
C LYS A 88 -11.08 -2.16 -5.05
N SER A 89 -9.83 -2.14 -5.49
CA SER A 89 -8.88 -3.24 -5.30
C SER A 89 -8.36 -3.36 -3.86
N SER A 90 -8.63 -2.37 -3.02
CA SER A 90 -8.17 -2.35 -1.63
C SER A 90 -9.05 -3.24 -0.75
N SER A 91 -8.43 -4.12 0.04
CA SER A 91 -9.16 -5.10 0.86
C SER A 91 -10.06 -4.50 1.96
N TYR A 92 -9.84 -3.22 2.29
CA TYR A 92 -10.64 -2.46 3.25
C TYR A 92 -11.83 -1.75 2.60
N PHE A 93 -11.91 -1.69 1.28
CA PHE A 93 -13.02 -1.02 0.60
C PHE A 93 -14.25 -1.92 0.59
N PRO A 94 -15.44 -1.43 0.98
CA PRO A 94 -16.61 -2.28 1.10
C PRO A 94 -17.07 -2.84 -0.24
N ASN A 95 -17.51 -4.10 -0.23
CA ASN A 95 -18.07 -4.77 -1.40
C ASN A 95 -19.57 -4.47 -1.59
N GLU A 96 -20.26 -4.08 -0.53
CA GLU A 96 -21.68 -3.72 -0.58
C GLU A 96 -21.88 -2.44 -1.41
N GLU A 97 -22.80 -2.47 -2.37
CA GLU A 97 -23.02 -1.37 -3.31
C GLU A 97 -23.53 -0.09 -2.61
N SER A 98 -24.36 -0.25 -1.59
CA SER A 98 -24.95 0.86 -0.84
C SER A 98 -23.88 1.65 -0.05
N GLU A 99 -22.90 0.95 0.53
CA GLU A 99 -21.78 1.54 1.27
C GLU A 99 -20.73 2.14 0.34
N SER A 100 -20.35 1.40 -0.70
CA SER A 100 -19.34 1.84 -1.66
C SER A 100 -19.77 3.07 -2.46
N LYS A 101 -21.06 3.23 -2.76
CA LYS A 101 -21.57 4.38 -3.52
C LYS A 101 -21.26 5.72 -2.84
N ARG A 102 -21.53 5.86 -1.53
CA ARG A 102 -21.25 7.09 -0.77
C ARG A 102 -19.75 7.37 -0.71
N LEU A 103 -18.94 6.33 -0.61
CA LEU A 103 -17.49 6.47 -0.64
C LEU A 103 -17.01 6.98 -2.00
N TYR A 104 -17.54 6.46 -3.11
CA TYR A 104 -17.18 6.95 -4.45
C TYR A 104 -17.55 8.42 -4.66
N GLU A 105 -18.67 8.89 -4.09
CA GLU A 105 -19.05 10.31 -4.16
C GLU A 105 -18.02 11.19 -3.45
N GLY A 106 -17.65 10.88 -2.20
CA GLY A 106 -16.63 11.65 -1.49
C GLY A 106 -15.22 11.53 -2.10
N LEU A 107 -14.87 10.35 -2.64
CA LEU A 107 -13.61 10.17 -3.37
C LEU A 107 -13.60 10.91 -4.71
N ARG A 108 -14.77 11.12 -5.33
CA ARG A 108 -14.87 11.96 -6.53
C ARG A 108 -14.56 13.41 -6.19
N GLU A 109 -15.09 13.91 -5.08
CA GLU A 109 -14.82 15.28 -4.60
C GLU A 109 -13.32 15.48 -4.36
N LEU A 110 -12.66 14.54 -3.68
CA LEU A 110 -11.19 14.57 -3.52
C LEU A 110 -10.45 14.54 -4.87
N PHE A 111 -10.91 13.72 -5.82
CA PHE A 111 -10.29 13.71 -7.14
C PHE A 111 -10.44 15.07 -7.84
N ASP A 112 -11.63 15.64 -7.84
CA ASP A 112 -11.92 16.91 -8.52
C ASP A 112 -11.18 18.10 -7.86
N GLU A 113 -10.89 18.02 -6.55
CA GLU A 113 -10.11 19.02 -5.80
C GLU A 113 -8.60 18.95 -6.10
N TYR A 114 -8.02 17.74 -6.10
CA TYR A 114 -6.55 17.57 -6.16
C TYR A 114 -6.01 17.20 -7.54
N ALA A 115 -6.85 16.78 -8.49
CA ALA A 115 -6.38 16.42 -9.82
C ALA A 115 -5.97 17.65 -10.65
N ILE A 116 -4.78 17.58 -11.23
CA ILE A 116 -4.28 18.58 -12.20
C ILE A 116 -4.40 17.97 -13.59
N ASP A 117 -5.02 18.68 -14.53
CA ASP A 117 -5.27 18.18 -15.89
C ASP A 117 -5.96 16.79 -15.92
N LYS A 118 -6.91 16.58 -15.00
CA LYS A 118 -7.64 15.30 -14.81
C LYS A 118 -6.72 14.13 -14.44
N ARG A 119 -5.57 14.42 -13.84
CA ARG A 119 -4.61 13.42 -13.37
C ARG A 119 -4.34 13.63 -11.88
N LEU A 120 -4.45 12.55 -11.15
CA LEU A 120 -4.17 12.47 -9.73
C LEU A 120 -2.92 11.63 -9.53
N VAL A 121 -2.01 12.10 -8.70
CA VAL A 121 -0.70 11.47 -8.49
C VAL A 121 -0.67 10.83 -7.11
N PHE A 122 -0.30 9.56 -7.05
CA PHE A 122 0.13 8.92 -5.82
C PHE A 122 1.66 8.79 -5.81
N ASN A 123 2.28 9.45 -4.85
CA ASN A 123 3.67 9.31 -4.47
C ASN A 123 3.86 8.19 -3.44
N TYR A 124 4.78 7.28 -3.75
CA TYR A 124 5.16 6.16 -2.90
C TYR A 124 6.65 6.20 -2.60
N GLN A 125 7.01 5.70 -1.44
CA GLN A 125 8.34 5.17 -1.18
C GLN A 125 8.28 3.65 -1.30
N THR A 126 9.13 3.08 -2.15
CA THR A 126 9.26 1.64 -2.31
C THR A 126 10.40 1.15 -1.44
N ASP A 127 10.08 0.46 -0.35
CA ASP A 127 11.07 -0.18 0.51
C ASP A 127 11.30 -1.61 0.05
N ILE A 128 12.57 -1.95 -0.15
CA ILE A 128 13.01 -3.25 -0.69
C ILE A 128 13.98 -3.88 0.30
N TYR A 129 13.70 -5.12 0.69
CA TYR A 129 14.53 -5.95 1.55
C TYR A 129 14.99 -7.17 0.76
N ILE A 130 16.29 -7.41 0.71
CA ILE A 130 16.88 -8.54 -0.01
C ILE A 130 17.79 -9.37 0.90
N ALA A 131 17.61 -10.70 0.86
CA ALA A 131 18.36 -11.73 1.59
C ALA A 131 18.65 -12.98 0.71
#